data_AF-A0A528M6T1-F1
#
_entry.id   AF-A0A528M6T1-F1
#
_cell.length_a   1.000
_cell.length_b   1.000
_cell.length_c   1.000
_cell.angle_alpha   90.00
_cell.angle_beta   90.00
_cell.angle_gamma   90.00
#
_symmetry.space_group_name_H-M   'P 1'
#
loop_
_entity.id
_entity.type
_entity.pdbx_description
1 polymer ?
#
loop_
_entity_poly.entity_id
_entity_poly.type
_entity_poly.pdbx_seq_one_letter_code
_entity_poly.pdbx_strand_id
1 'polypeptide(L)'
;MTVEVHATDVAKFANGRKVVSVTKPGTMKVASKTGPATVDQPFNVGDVMLVDAGGRAIVTPLSFVGATEIARRVIESDPRLATDSQPLRALATAMIGFATQVVSPEPVPDAVVEPAKGEERA
;
A
#
# COMPACT_ATOMS: atom_id res chain seq x y z
N MET A 1 -9.37 21.51 7.12
CA MET A 1 -7.98 21.58 6.60
C MET A 1 -7.86 20.53 5.51
N THR A 2 -7.53 20.91 4.27
CA THR A 2 -7.30 19.99 3.16
C THR A 2 -5.81 19.65 3.12
N VAL A 3 -5.46 18.36 3.12
CA VAL A 3 -4.07 17.90 2.99
C VAL A 3 -3.80 17.61 1.52
N GLU A 4 -2.76 18.25 0.97
CA GLU A 4 -2.30 17.97 -0.39
C GLU A 4 -1.36 16.76 -0.37
N VAL A 5 -1.63 15.77 -1.23
CA VAL A 5 -0.78 14.59 -1.38
C VAL A 5 -0.18 14.60 -2.77
N HIS A 6 1.15 14.60 -2.84
CA HIS A 6 1.86 14.48 -4.11
C HIS A 6 1.91 13.01 -4.53
N ALA A 7 1.42 12.73 -5.74
CA ALA A 7 1.34 11.38 -6.27
C ALA A 7 1.51 11.36 -7.80
N THR A 8 1.84 10.20 -8.32
CA THR A 8 1.91 9.93 -9.77
C THR A 8 0.79 8.99 -10.18
N ASP A 9 0.25 9.19 -11.39
CA ASP A 9 -0.80 8.33 -11.94
C ASP A 9 -0.26 6.91 -12.17
N VAL A 10 -0.96 5.90 -11.65
CA VAL A 10 -0.67 4.48 -11.87
C VAL A 10 -1.61 3.91 -12.93
N ALA A 11 -2.91 4.12 -12.76
CA ALA A 11 -3.93 3.63 -13.70
C ALA A 11 -5.09 4.62 -13.77
N LYS A 12 -5.67 4.80 -14.95
CA LYS A 12 -6.81 5.68 -15.21
C LYS A 12 -8.00 4.86 -15.68
N PHE A 13 -9.19 5.15 -15.16
CA PHE A 13 -10.42 4.45 -15.52
C PHE A 13 -11.34 5.35 -16.35
N ALA A 14 -12.23 4.73 -17.12
CA ALA A 14 -13.16 5.43 -18.01
C ALA A 14 -14.09 6.42 -17.29
N ASN A 15 -14.38 6.20 -16.00
CA ASN A 15 -15.18 7.09 -15.16
C ASN A 15 -14.37 8.28 -14.59
N GLY A 16 -13.14 8.49 -15.06
CA GLY A 16 -12.24 9.57 -14.64
C GLY A 16 -11.52 9.32 -13.31
N ARG A 17 -11.81 8.22 -12.60
CA ARG A 17 -11.06 7.83 -11.41
C ARG A 17 -9.66 7.37 -11.77
N LYS A 18 -8.75 7.44 -10.80
CA LYS A 18 -7.38 6.99 -10.97
C LYS A 18 -6.84 6.32 -9.73
N VAL A 19 -6.07 5.25 -9.92
CA VAL A 19 -5.13 4.80 -8.89
C VAL A 19 -3.86 5.60 -9.07
N VAL A 20 -3.32 6.09 -7.96
CA VAL A 20 -2.09 6.89 -7.93
C VAL A 20 -1.16 6.37 -6.83
N SER A 21 0.14 6.60 -6.98
CA SER A 21 1.16 6.23 -6.02
C SER A 21 1.78 7.49 -5.42
N VAL A 22 1.87 7.56 -4.10
CA VAL A 22 2.45 8.69 -3.36
C VAL A 22 3.93 8.85 -3.73
N THR A 23 4.34 10.09 -3.97
CA THR A 23 5.72 10.45 -4.33
C THR A 23 6.44 11.27 -3.27
N LYS A 24 5.70 11.79 -2.27
CA LYS A 24 6.26 12.52 -1.13
C LYS A 24 5.58 12.09 0.18
N PRO A 25 6.33 11.78 1.25
CA PRO A 25 5.73 11.39 2.52
C PRO A 25 5.07 12.59 3.20
N GLY A 26 4.14 12.31 4.10
CA GLY A 26 3.42 13.34 4.86
C GLY A 26 2.49 12.73 5.91
N THR A 27 1.61 13.58 6.45
CA THR A 27 0.66 13.18 7.50
C THR A 27 -0.71 13.75 7.18
N MET A 28 -1.76 12.96 7.44
CA MET A 28 -3.14 13.43 7.32
C MET A 28 -3.97 13.11 8.56
N LYS A 29 -4.96 13.96 8.83
CA LYS A 29 -5.95 13.71 9.88
C LYS A 29 -7.04 12.79 9.34
N VAL A 30 -7.20 11.62 9.95
CA VAL A 30 -8.29 10.69 9.64
C VAL A 30 -9.25 10.59 10.82
N ALA A 31 -10.52 10.33 10.53
CA ALA A 31 -11.53 10.11 11.56
C ALA A 31 -11.18 8.83 12.33
N SER A 32 -11.12 8.92 13.65
CA SER A 32 -10.92 7.73 14.47
C SER A 32 -12.23 6.99 14.66
N LYS A 33 -12.19 5.65 14.61
CA LYS A 33 -13.29 4.80 15.05
C LYS A 33 -13.29 4.60 16.58
N THR A 34 -12.16 4.84 17.25
CA THR A 34 -11.95 4.64 18.68
C THR A 34 -10.97 5.67 19.24
N GLY A 35 -11.38 6.50 20.21
CA GLY A 35 -10.52 7.54 20.80
C GLY A 35 -10.76 8.94 20.22
N PRO A 36 -9.74 9.82 20.18
CA PRO A 36 -9.90 11.22 19.74
C PRO A 36 -10.57 11.33 18.38
N ALA A 37 -11.39 12.37 18.16
CA ALA A 37 -12.20 12.53 16.95
C ALA A 37 -11.39 12.41 15.63
N THR A 38 -10.13 12.81 15.66
CA THR A 38 -9.18 12.62 14.56
C THR A 38 -7.84 12.13 15.07
N VAL A 39 -7.19 11.25 14.31
CA VAL A 39 -5.82 10.80 14.53
C VAL A 39 -4.92 11.20 13.37
N ASP A 40 -3.66 11.49 13.66
CA ASP A 40 -2.64 11.69 12.63
C ASP A 40 -2.23 10.35 12.06
N GLN A 41 -2.45 10.18 10.75
CA GLN A 41 -2.03 9.02 9.99
C GLN A 41 -0.88 9.43 9.05
N PRO A 42 0.33 8.90 9.25
CA PRO A 42 1.42 9.11 8.30
C PRO A 42 1.15 8.33 7.01
N PHE A 43 1.69 8.85 5.91
CA PHE A 43 1.76 8.16 4.62
C PHE A 43 3.13 8.33 4.01
N ASN A 44 3.56 7.32 3.26
CA ASN A 44 4.92 7.20 2.73
C ASN A 44 4.93 7.15 1.21
N VAL A 45 6.11 7.37 0.65
CA VAL A 45 6.37 7.14 -0.78
C VAL A 45 6.07 5.68 -1.11
N GLY A 46 5.36 5.45 -2.21
CA GLY A 46 4.94 4.11 -2.62
C GLY A 46 3.59 3.67 -2.04
N ASP A 47 3.02 4.38 -1.06
CA ASP A 47 1.64 4.13 -0.66
C ASP A 47 0.69 4.42 -1.84
N VAL A 48 -0.37 3.64 -1.96
CA VAL A 48 -1.28 3.70 -3.10
C VAL A 48 -2.63 4.25 -2.68
N MET A 49 -3.29 4.95 -3.58
CA MET A 49 -4.55 5.65 -3.30
C MET A 49 -5.44 5.68 -4.54
N LEU A 50 -6.75 5.81 -4.29
CA LEU A 50 -7.76 5.98 -5.34
C LEU A 50 -8.32 7.39 -5.25
N VAL A 51 -8.27 8.11 -6.35
CA VAL A 51 -8.81 9.47 -6.47
C VAL A 51 -9.96 9.52 -7.48
N ASP A 52 -10.90 10.44 -7.25
CA ASP A 52 -11.95 10.76 -8.22
C ASP A 52 -11.44 11.66 -9.35
N ALA A 53 -12.32 11.97 -10.31
CA ALA A 53 -11.99 12.83 -11.45
C ALA A 53 -11.63 14.27 -11.03
N GLY A 54 -12.04 14.71 -9.84
CA GLY A 54 -11.71 16.01 -9.26
C GLY A 54 -10.47 15.99 -8.36
N GLY A 55 -9.74 14.88 -8.31
CA GLY A 55 -8.54 14.72 -7.48
C GLY A 55 -8.82 14.50 -5.99
N ARG A 56 -10.06 14.19 -5.61
CA ARG A 56 -10.41 13.90 -4.21
C ARG A 56 -10.13 12.45 -3.89
N ALA A 57 -9.52 12.21 -2.73
CA ALA A 57 -9.29 10.85 -2.24
C ALA A 57 -10.61 10.12 -1.97
N ILE A 58 -10.82 9.00 -2.65
CA ILE A 58 -11.86 8.01 -2.34
C ILE A 58 -11.28 6.98 -1.36
N VAL A 59 -10.05 6.53 -1.62
CA VAL A 59 -9.24 5.70 -0.73
C VAL A 59 -8.02 6.52 -0.35
N THR A 60 -7.86 6.78 0.96
CA THR A 60 -6.69 7.43 1.53
C THR A 60 -5.42 6.61 1.28
N PRO A 61 -4.20 7.19 1.37
CA PRO A 61 -2.98 6.43 1.14
C PRO A 61 -2.96 5.13 1.95
N LEU A 62 -2.78 4.03 1.23
CA LEU A 62 -2.80 2.67 1.75
C LEU A 62 -1.40 2.08 1.57
N SER A 63 -0.79 1.69 2.69
CA SER A 63 0.50 1.01 2.67
C SER A 63 0.36 -0.46 2.29
N PHE A 64 1.45 -1.06 1.82
CA PHE A 64 1.49 -2.48 1.48
C PHE A 64 1.12 -3.38 2.66
N VAL A 65 1.58 -3.01 3.86
CA VAL A 65 1.24 -3.72 5.11
C VAL A 65 -0.25 -3.62 5.40
N GLY A 66 -0.84 -2.42 5.27
CA GLY A 66 -2.29 -2.23 5.45
C GLY A 66 -3.12 -3.00 4.43
N ALA A 67 -2.68 -3.02 3.16
CA ALA A 67 -3.32 -3.80 2.12
C ALA A 67 -3.26 -5.31 2.38
N THR A 68 -2.10 -5.80 2.83
CA THR A 68 -1.89 -7.21 3.19
C THR A 68 -2.82 -7.64 4.33
N GLU A 69 -3.02 -6.79 5.33
CA GLU A 69 -3.94 -7.08 6.44
C GLU A 69 -5.40 -7.15 5.96
N ILE A 70 -5.81 -6.26 5.04
CA ILE A 70 -7.15 -6.34 4.41
C ILE A 70 -7.28 -7.66 3.64
N ALA A 71 -6.29 -8.00 2.81
CA ALA A 71 -6.29 -9.23 2.03
C ALA A 71 -6.36 -10.48 2.91
N ARG A 72 -5.56 -10.52 3.99
CA ARG A 72 -5.57 -11.61 4.97
C ARG A 72 -6.96 -11.84 5.56
N ARG A 73 -7.61 -10.78 6.04
CA ARG A 73 -8.94 -10.89 6.65
C ARG A 73 -10.03 -11.26 5.64
N VAL A 74 -9.88 -10.87 4.37
CA VAL A 74 -10.77 -11.33 3.29
C VAL A 74 -10.59 -12.84 3.05
N ILE A 75 -9.34 -13.34 3.02
CA ILE A 75 -9.03 -14.77 2.89
C ILE A 75 -9.58 -15.57 4.09
N GLU A 76 -9.44 -15.02 5.29
CA GLU A 76 -9.99 -15.57 6.54
C GLU A 76 -11.52 -15.45 6.64
N SER A 77 -12.18 -14.94 5.59
CA SER A 77 -13.64 -14.82 5.49
C SER A 77 -14.27 -13.94 6.57
N ASP A 78 -13.63 -12.82 6.94
CA ASP A 78 -14.26 -11.80 7.80
C ASP A 78 -15.52 -11.25 7.13
N PRO A 79 -16.72 -11.51 7.69
CA PRO A 79 -17.99 -11.16 7.06
C PRO A 79 -18.18 -9.63 6.90
N ARG A 80 -17.47 -8.83 7.69
CA ARG A 80 -17.54 -7.36 7.62
C ARG A 80 -16.78 -6.81 6.41
N LEU A 81 -15.79 -7.52 5.90
CA LEU A 81 -14.99 -7.07 4.75
C LEU A 81 -15.54 -7.57 3.41
N ALA A 82 -16.22 -8.71 3.41
CA ALA A 82 -16.84 -9.28 2.21
C ALA A 82 -18.03 -8.46 1.70
N THR A 83 -18.70 -7.73 2.59
CA THR A 83 -19.94 -6.98 2.28
C THR A 83 -19.74 -5.47 2.27
N ASP A 84 -18.70 -4.96 2.92
CA ASP A 84 -18.41 -3.54 2.92
C ASP A 84 -17.66 -3.12 1.64
N SER A 85 -18.28 -2.20 0.92
CA SER A 85 -17.75 -1.61 -0.30
C SER A 85 -16.44 -0.82 -0.11
N GLN A 86 -16.12 -0.35 1.10
CA GLN A 86 -14.90 0.43 1.36
C GLN A 86 -13.64 -0.46 1.39
N PRO A 87 -13.58 -1.53 2.20
CA PRO A 87 -12.47 -2.49 2.15
C PRO A 87 -12.24 -3.13 0.78
N LEU A 88 -13.29 -3.47 0.05
CA LEU A 88 -13.16 -4.02 -1.31
C LEU A 88 -12.54 -3.01 -2.28
N ARG A 89 -12.90 -1.72 -2.17
CA ARG A 89 -12.27 -0.64 -2.94
C ARG A 89 -10.81 -0.44 -2.56
N ALA A 90 -10.49 -0.50 -1.27
CA ALA A 90 -9.11 -0.42 -0.79
C ALA A 90 -8.27 -1.59 -1.34
N LEU A 91 -8.81 -2.81 -1.32
CA LEU A 91 -8.14 -3.99 -1.86
C LEU A 91 -7.94 -3.89 -3.38
N ALA A 92 -8.96 -3.48 -4.15
CA ALA A 92 -8.82 -3.28 -5.59
C ALA A 92 -7.77 -2.19 -5.93
N THR A 93 -7.74 -1.12 -5.13
CA THR A 93 -6.72 -0.06 -5.23
C THR A 93 -5.33 -0.63 -4.99
N ALA A 94 -5.17 -1.45 -3.95
CA ALA A 94 -3.90 -2.11 -3.63
C ALA A 94 -3.44 -3.04 -4.75
N MET A 95 -4.34 -3.89 -5.28
CA MET A 95 -4.01 -4.82 -6.35
C MET A 95 -3.49 -4.09 -7.59
N ILE A 96 -4.15 -3.01 -8.01
CA ILE A 96 -3.74 -2.24 -9.19
C ILE A 96 -2.49 -1.40 -8.89
N GLY A 97 -2.45 -0.77 -7.71
CA GLY A 97 -1.36 0.06 -7.26
C GLY A 97 -0.04 -0.71 -7.17
N PHE A 98 -0.03 -1.81 -6.41
CA PHE A 98 1.19 -2.57 -6.17
C PHE A 98 1.59 -3.50 -7.32
N ALA A 99 0.65 -4.00 -8.15
CA ALA A 99 1.02 -4.82 -9.31
C ALA A 99 1.80 -4.04 -10.39
N THR A 100 1.69 -2.71 -10.39
CA THR A 100 2.41 -1.83 -11.32
C THR A 100 3.71 -1.28 -10.74
N GLN A 101 3.87 -1.38 -9.42
CA GLN A 101 5.14 -1.11 -8.78
C GLN A 101 6.03 -2.33 -9.02
N VAL A 102 7.22 -2.12 -9.57
CA VAL A 102 8.22 -3.18 -9.68
C VAL A 102 8.60 -3.57 -8.25
N VAL A 103 7.96 -4.61 -7.72
CA VAL A 103 8.42 -5.29 -6.52
C VAL A 103 9.76 -5.92 -6.91
N SER A 104 10.85 -5.34 -6.43
CA SER A 104 12.17 -5.96 -6.56
C SER A 104 12.07 -7.39 -6.02
N PRO A 105 12.59 -8.40 -6.75
CA PRO A 105 12.53 -9.79 -6.29
C PRO A 105 13.19 -9.91 -4.91
N GLU A 106 12.70 -10.86 -4.11
CA GLU A 106 13.15 -11.15 -2.74
C GLU A 106 14.68 -11.09 -2.60
N PRO A 107 15.22 -10.63 -1.45
CA PRO A 107 16.65 -10.67 -1.22
C PRO A 107 17.11 -12.12 -1.36
N VAL A 108 17.97 -12.37 -2.35
CA VAL A 108 18.68 -13.63 -2.48
C VAL A 108 19.36 -13.88 -1.13
N PRO A 109 19.12 -15.00 -0.44
CA PRO A 109 19.84 -15.30 0.78
C PRO A 109 21.34 -15.25 0.44
N ASP A 110 22.10 -14.44 1.19
CA ASP A 110 23.56 -14.38 1.07
C ASP A 110 24.08 -15.80 0.99
N ALA A 111 24.74 -16.11 -0.12
CA ALA A 111 25.43 -17.37 -0.28
C ALA A 111 26.33 -17.55 0.94
N VAL A 112 26.04 -18.58 1.72
CA VAL A 112 26.90 -19.05 2.80
C VAL A 112 28.30 -19.19 2.21
N VAL A 113 29.20 -18.28 2.59
CA VAL A 113 30.62 -18.41 2.27
C VAL A 113 31.06 -19.72 2.93
N GLU A 114 31.21 -20.78 2.15
CA GLU A 114 31.83 -22.01 2.63
C GLU A 114 33.21 -21.64 3.20
N PRO A 115 33.55 -22.06 4.43
CA PRO A 115 34.90 -21.88 4.93
C PRO A 115 35.82 -22.78 4.09
N ALA A 116 36.80 -22.16 3.44
CA ALA A 116 37.84 -22.87 2.69
C ALA A 116 38.48 -23.95 3.58
N LYS A 117 38.25 -25.21 3.23
CA LYS A 117 38.93 -26.36 3.80
C LYS A 117 39.83 -26.98 2.75
N GLY A 118 41.10 -27.15 3.12
CA GLY A 118 42.11 -27.93 2.41
C GLY A 118 43.08 -27.04 1.63
N GLU A 119 44.39 -27.27 1.63
CA GLU A 119 45.14 -28.40 2.14
C GLU A 119 46.63 -28.05 2.16
N GLU A 120 47.29 -28.60 3.18
CA GLU A 120 48.72 -28.82 3.37
C GLU A 120 49.50 -29.23 2.10
N ARG A 121 50.72 -28.69 1.91
CA ARG A 121 51.99 -29.41 1.58
C ARG A 121 53.03 -28.51 0.87
N ALA A 122 54.15 -28.29 1.54
CA ALA A 122 55.53 -28.63 1.13
C ALA A 122 56.54 -27.87 2.00
#